data_AF-A0A7W8F0T9-F1
#
_entry.id   AF-A0A7W8F0T9-F1
#
_cell.length_a   1.000
_cell.length_b   1.000
_cell.length_c   1.000
_cell.angle_alpha   90.00
_cell.angle_beta   90.00
_cell.angle_gamma   90.00
#
_symmetry.space_group_name_H-M   'P 1'
#
loop_
_entity.id
_entity.type
_entity.pdbx_description
1 polymer ?
#
loop_
_entity_poly.entity_id
_entity_poly.type
_entity_poly.pdbx_seq_one_letter_code
_entity_poly.pdbx_strand_id
1 'polypeptide(L)'
;MGKQMGKEVARVAGGGFAKLPGGSVVVALSLPSPPGGSGAPGARVRVLVHAVNRQRALTRLRNLGLRAVYLRGNTEPPTPDEITAVLHHPDGLVWRAAPEDDTESWHPIRSLLRKPAGSGASGG
;
A
#
# COMPACT_ATOMS: atom_id res chain seq x y z
N MET A 1 20.47 -23.66 -18.80
CA MET A 1 19.26 -23.96 -18.00
C MET A 1 19.49 -23.61 -16.54
N GLY A 2 19.14 -22.40 -16.12
CA GLY A 2 19.17 -22.00 -14.71
C GLY A 2 17.75 -21.71 -14.23
N LYS A 3 17.04 -22.75 -13.74
CA LYS A 3 15.78 -22.54 -13.02
C LYS A 3 16.14 -21.95 -11.66
N GLN A 4 15.99 -20.64 -11.52
CA GLN A 4 16.02 -19.99 -10.21
C GLN A 4 14.69 -20.30 -9.51
N MET A 5 14.69 -21.42 -8.80
CA MET A 5 13.58 -21.88 -7.97
C MET A 5 13.36 -20.91 -6.81
N GLY A 6 12.16 -20.33 -6.80
CA GLY A 6 11.31 -20.11 -5.63
C GLY A 6 12.02 -19.81 -4.32
N LYS A 7 12.49 -18.58 -4.16
CA LYS A 7 12.50 -17.96 -2.84
C LYS A 7 11.12 -17.35 -2.61
N GLU A 8 10.15 -18.21 -2.29
CA GLU A 8 8.98 -17.78 -1.54
C GLU A 8 9.46 -17.47 -0.12
N VAL A 9 10.13 -16.33 0.01
CA VAL A 9 10.21 -15.67 1.30
C VAL A 9 8.77 -15.27 1.58
N ALA A 10 8.14 -15.91 2.57
CA ALA A 10 6.95 -15.37 3.19
C ALA A 10 7.33 -13.97 3.67
N ARG A 11 7.11 -12.96 2.81
CA ARG A 11 7.56 -11.59 3.06
C ARG A 11 6.84 -11.16 4.32
N VAL A 12 7.58 -10.99 5.40
CA VAL A 12 7.05 -10.46 6.65
C VAL A 12 6.31 -9.17 6.32
N ALA A 13 5.16 -8.93 6.96
CA ALA A 13 4.41 -7.69 6.77
C ALA A 13 5.33 -6.51 7.11
N GLY A 14 5.94 -5.93 6.07
CA GLY A 14 6.95 -4.89 6.15
C GLY A 14 6.29 -3.53 6.21
N GLY A 15 6.96 -2.60 6.88
CA GLY A 15 6.52 -1.22 6.92
C GLY A 15 7.64 -0.30 7.37
N GLY A 16 7.50 0.97 7.01
CA GLY A 16 8.47 1.98 7.34
C GLY A 16 7.94 3.38 7.17
N PHE A 17 8.79 4.36 7.43
CA PHE A 17 8.48 5.76 7.28
C PHE A 17 9.72 6.59 6.95
N ALA A 18 9.51 7.68 6.23
CA ALA A 18 10.50 8.72 6.00
C ALA A 18 9.98 10.05 6.57
N LYS A 19 10.86 10.82 7.20
CA LYS A 19 10.57 12.20 7.59
C LYS A 19 10.93 13.12 6.43
N LEU A 20 10.04 14.06 6.15
CA LEU A 20 10.26 15.08 5.13
C LEU A 20 10.87 16.34 5.76
N PRO A 21 11.56 17.18 4.97
CA PRO A 21 12.17 18.42 5.48
C PRO A 21 11.16 19.36 6.17
N GLY A 22 9.90 19.34 5.75
CA GLY A 22 8.81 20.13 6.36
C GLY A 22 8.22 19.55 7.65
N GLY A 23 8.81 18.52 8.24
CA GLY A 23 8.37 17.93 9.51
C GLY A 23 7.24 16.89 9.40
N SER A 24 6.55 16.82 8.26
CA SER A 24 5.61 15.74 7.94
C SER A 24 6.32 14.41 7.65
N VAL A 25 5.57 13.31 7.58
CA VAL A 25 6.09 11.98 7.29
C VAL A 25 5.36 11.33 6.11
N VAL A 26 6.07 10.47 5.40
CA VAL A 26 5.48 9.44 4.53
C VAL A 26 5.60 8.10 5.23
N VAL A 27 4.48 7.39 5.39
CA VAL A 27 4.44 6.04 5.96
C VAL A 27 4.12 5.06 4.85
N ALA A 28 4.88 3.98 4.76
CA ALA A 28 4.66 2.88 3.84
C ALA A 28 4.33 1.60 4.61
N LEU A 29 3.25 0.93 4.22
CA LEU A 29 2.80 -0.31 4.86
C LEU A 29 2.38 -1.33 3.82
N SER A 30 2.83 -2.56 4.02
CA SER A 30 2.36 -3.72 3.27
C SER A 30 1.19 -4.36 4.04
N LEU A 31 -0.04 -4.09 3.58
CA LEU A 31 -1.28 -4.46 4.25
C LEU A 31 -1.99 -5.60 3.50
N PRO A 32 -2.74 -6.49 4.17
CA PRO A 32 -3.65 -7.39 3.48
C PRO A 32 -4.69 -6.58 2.68
N SER A 33 -5.04 -7.05 1.49
CA SER A 33 -6.12 -6.45 0.71
C SER A 33 -7.43 -6.49 1.51
N PRO A 34 -8.20 -5.40 1.53
CA PRO A 34 -9.48 -5.40 2.23
C PRO A 34 -10.47 -6.35 1.52
N PRO A 35 -11.32 -7.06 2.29
CA PRO A 35 -12.29 -7.98 1.71
C PRO A 35 -13.25 -7.22 0.79
N GLY A 36 -13.31 -7.66 -0.47
CA GLY A 36 -14.13 -7.02 -1.51
C GLY A 36 -13.56 -5.70 -2.03
N GLY A 37 -12.26 -5.42 -1.87
CA GLY A 37 -11.58 -4.32 -2.53
C GLY A 37 -11.08 -4.65 -3.93
N SER A 38 -10.38 -3.70 -4.57
CA SER A 38 -9.78 -3.89 -5.91
C SER A 38 -8.49 -4.73 -5.91
N GLY A 39 -7.96 -5.09 -4.74
CA GLY A 39 -6.80 -6.01 -4.64
C GLY A 39 -7.23 -7.47 -4.74
N ALA A 40 -6.36 -8.35 -5.24
CA ALA A 40 -6.64 -9.78 -5.29
C ALA A 40 -6.94 -10.33 -3.87
N PRO A 41 -7.92 -11.23 -3.71
CA PRO A 41 -8.27 -11.79 -2.42
C PRO A 41 -7.09 -12.55 -1.83
N GLY A 42 -6.71 -12.22 -0.59
CA GLY A 42 -5.54 -12.80 0.07
C GLY A 42 -4.19 -12.19 -0.34
N ALA A 43 -4.16 -11.30 -1.33
CA ALA A 43 -2.95 -10.57 -1.70
C ALA A 43 -2.65 -9.44 -0.72
N ARG A 44 -1.39 -8.98 -0.74
CA ARG A 44 -0.94 -7.80 -0.01
C ARG A 44 -0.85 -6.60 -0.92
N VAL A 45 -1.27 -5.45 -0.43
CA VAL A 45 -1.16 -4.17 -1.11
C VAL A 45 -0.11 -3.31 -0.42
N ARG A 46 0.65 -2.53 -1.20
CA ARG A 46 1.51 -1.47 -0.68
C ARG A 46 0.66 -0.22 -0.53
N VAL A 47 0.65 0.37 0.66
CA VAL A 47 -0.10 1.61 0.93
C VAL A 47 0.85 2.68 1.44
N LEU A 48 0.77 3.86 0.82
CA LEU A 48 1.55 5.03 1.18
C LEU A 48 0.65 6.13 1.73
N VAL A 49 1.12 6.81 2.77
CA VAL A 49 0.38 7.87 3.46
C VAL A 49 1.28 9.04 3.75
N HIS A 50 0.95 10.21 3.21
CA HIS A 50 1.47 11.48 3.66
C HIS A 50 0.62 12.00 4.83
N ALA A 51 1.28 12.31 5.95
CA ALA A 51 0.62 12.86 7.13
C ALA A 51 1.58 13.70 7.97
N VAL A 52 1.02 14.54 8.85
CA VAL A 52 1.82 15.36 9.77
C VAL A 52 2.68 14.54 10.74
N ASN A 53 2.27 13.32 11.08
CA ASN A 53 3.06 12.39 11.89
C ASN A 53 2.60 10.94 11.69
N ARG A 54 3.38 9.99 12.25
CA ARG A 54 3.13 8.54 12.14
C ARG A 54 1.76 8.14 12.69
N GLN A 55 1.38 8.66 13.86
CA GLN A 55 0.10 8.31 14.50
C GLN A 55 -1.09 8.72 13.63
N ARG A 56 -1.06 9.93 13.06
CA ARG A 56 -2.10 10.42 12.15
C ARG A 56 -2.19 9.58 10.88
N ALA A 57 -1.05 9.14 10.33
CA ALA A 57 -1.07 8.21 9.19
C ALA A 57 -1.83 6.91 9.53
N LEU A 58 -1.50 6.28 10.66
CA LEU A 58 -2.15 5.05 11.10
C LEU A 58 -3.64 5.26 11.40
N THR A 59 -4.01 6.38 12.02
CA THR A 59 -5.42 6.74 12.26
C THR A 59 -6.19 6.87 10.95
N ARG A 60 -5.65 7.56 9.95
CA ARG A 60 -6.32 7.71 8.63
C ARG A 60 -6.61 6.35 8.00
N LEU A 61 -5.64 5.43 8.02
CA LEU A 61 -5.83 4.08 7.48
C LEU A 61 -6.88 3.27 8.24
N ARG A 62 -6.90 3.35 9.57
CA ARG A 62 -7.92 2.67 10.40
C ARG A 62 -9.32 3.22 10.13
N ASN A 63 -9.45 4.53 9.98
CA ASN A 63 -10.73 5.19 9.67
C ASN A 63 -11.27 4.77 8.28
N LEU A 64 -10.40 4.33 7.38
CA LEU A 64 -10.77 3.78 6.07
C LEU A 64 -11.16 2.30 6.12
N GLY A 65 -11.16 1.68 7.31
CA GLY A 65 -11.51 0.27 7.50
C GLY A 65 -10.35 -0.71 7.33
N LEU A 66 -9.11 -0.23 7.19
CA LEU A 66 -7.93 -1.11 7.16
C LEU A 66 -7.59 -1.57 8.58
N ARG A 67 -7.66 -2.89 8.82
CA ARG A 67 -7.61 -3.46 10.18
C ARG A 67 -6.21 -3.89 10.63
N ALA A 68 -5.34 -4.32 9.71
CA ALA A 68 -3.98 -4.77 10.00
C ALA A 68 -2.95 -3.60 10.01
N VAL A 69 -3.33 -2.48 10.62
CA VAL A 69 -2.55 -1.24 10.58
C VAL A 69 -1.69 -1.10 11.84
N TYR A 70 -0.47 -1.61 11.75
CA TYR A 70 0.56 -1.43 12.76
C TYR A 70 1.93 -1.25 12.09
N LEU A 71 2.77 -0.41 12.69
CA LEU A 71 4.13 -0.17 12.26
C LEU A 71 5.07 -0.78 13.31
N ARG A 72 5.75 -1.87 12.94
CA ARG A 72 6.63 -2.65 13.84
C ARG A 72 8.10 -2.21 13.84
N GLY A 73 8.41 -1.10 13.18
CA GLY A 73 9.75 -0.59 12.98
C GLY A 73 9.85 0.21 11.68
N ASN A 74 11.07 0.44 11.21
CA ASN A 74 11.35 1.03 9.90
C ASN A 74 12.09 0.03 9.01
N THR A 75 11.50 -1.16 8.84
CA THR A 75 12.16 -2.27 8.14
C THR A 75 12.08 -2.13 6.63
N GLU A 76 11.08 -1.39 6.14
CA GLU A 76 10.84 -1.17 4.72
C GLU A 76 10.40 0.28 4.49
N PRO A 77 11.32 1.26 4.67
CA PRO A 77 11.04 2.67 4.47
C PRO A 77 10.55 2.95 3.05
N PRO A 78 9.77 4.02 2.84
CA PRO A 78 9.36 4.41 1.50
C PRO A 78 10.57 4.80 0.65
N THR A 79 10.57 4.40 -0.63
CA THR A 79 11.56 4.81 -1.63
C THR A 79 11.34 6.27 -2.07
N PRO A 80 12.32 6.92 -2.72
CA PRO A 80 12.14 8.27 -3.26
C PRO A 80 11.01 8.39 -4.29
N ASP A 81 10.80 7.36 -5.10
CA ASP A 81 9.67 7.29 -6.04
C ASP A 81 8.34 7.22 -5.28
N GLU A 82 8.24 6.31 -4.29
CA GLU A 82 7.07 6.17 -3.43
C GLU A 82 6.71 7.52 -2.75
N ILE A 83 7.72 8.22 -2.22
CA ILE A 83 7.56 9.55 -1.61
C ILE A 83 7.02 10.55 -2.64
N THR A 84 7.57 10.57 -3.85
CA THR A 84 7.14 11.49 -4.91
C THR A 84 5.68 11.22 -5.29
N ALA A 85 5.33 9.96 -5.55
CA ALA A 85 3.97 9.57 -5.93
C ALA A 85 2.90 10.01 -4.92
N VAL A 86 3.14 9.81 -3.62
CA VAL A 86 2.16 10.19 -2.58
C VAL A 86 2.03 11.70 -2.42
N LEU A 87 3.13 12.46 -2.59
CA LEU A 87 3.13 13.91 -2.42
C LEU A 87 2.42 14.63 -3.56
N HIS A 88 2.43 14.06 -4.76
CA HIS A 88 1.69 14.60 -5.91
C HIS A 88 0.20 14.20 -5.91
N HIS A 89 -0.23 13.33 -4.99
CA HIS A 89 -1.61 12.88 -4.92
C HIS A 89 -2.47 13.80 -4.02
N PRO A 90 -3.64 14.27 -4.47
CA PRO A 90 -4.46 15.25 -3.73
C PRO A 90 -4.91 14.75 -2.35
N ASP A 91 -5.22 13.46 -2.23
CA ASP A 91 -5.65 12.86 -0.95
C ASP A 91 -4.48 12.60 0.04
N GLY A 92 -3.23 12.68 -0.44
CA GLY A 92 -2.04 12.26 0.29
C GLY A 92 -2.04 10.77 0.67
N LEU A 93 -2.77 9.94 -0.08
CA LEU A 93 -2.95 8.51 0.16
C LEU A 93 -3.03 7.75 -1.17
N VAL A 94 -2.10 6.81 -1.37
CA VAL A 94 -2.05 5.97 -2.58
C VAL A 94 -1.77 4.52 -2.23
N TRP A 95 -2.10 3.60 -3.14
CA TRP A 95 -1.80 2.19 -3.00
C TRP A 95 -1.43 1.54 -4.34
N ARG A 96 -0.78 0.39 -4.28
CA ARG A 96 -0.59 -0.53 -5.41
C ARG A 96 -0.73 -2.00 -4.96
N ALA A 97 -1.16 -2.88 -5.84
CA ALA A 97 -1.42 -4.30 -5.59
C ALA A 97 -0.14 -5.16 -5.54
N ALA A 98 0.86 -4.82 -6.35
CA ALA A 98 2.15 -5.50 -6.42
C ALA A 98 3.22 -4.60 -5.78
N PRO A 99 3.54 -4.77 -4.48
CA PRO A 99 4.56 -3.96 -3.81
C PRO A 99 5.93 -4.05 -4.48
N GLU A 100 6.20 -5.14 -5.18
CA GLU A 100 7.46 -5.50 -5.83
C GLU A 100 7.48 -5.26 -7.35
N ASP A 101 6.35 -4.80 -7.91
CA ASP A 101 6.27 -4.44 -9.32
C ASP A 101 6.23 -2.91 -9.46
N ASP A 102 7.34 -2.33 -9.91
CA ASP A 102 7.47 -0.89 -10.10
C ASP A 102 6.84 -0.40 -11.42
N THR A 103 6.34 -1.30 -12.27
CA THR A 103 5.54 -0.94 -13.46
C THR A 103 4.07 -0.71 -13.12
N GLU A 104 3.62 -1.22 -11.96
CA GLU A 104 2.27 -1.03 -11.50
C GLU A 104 2.02 0.42 -11.08
N SER A 105 0.95 1.01 -11.62
CA SER A 105 0.60 2.40 -11.36
C SER A 105 0.11 2.62 -9.94
N TRP A 106 0.44 3.78 -9.37
CA TRP A 106 -0.12 4.22 -8.10
C TRP A 106 -1.60 4.56 -8.25
N HIS A 107 -2.42 3.94 -7.40
CA HIS A 107 -3.87 4.12 -7.40
C HIS A 107 -4.31 4.97 -6.21
N PRO A 108 -5.38 5.78 -6.36
CA PRO A 108 -5.99 6.47 -5.23
C PRO A 108 -6.61 5.45 -4.26
N ILE A 109 -6.52 5.67 -2.94
CA ILE A 109 -7.03 4.70 -1.96
C ILE A 109 -8.52 4.38 -2.12
N ARG A 110 -9.32 5.33 -2.64
CA ARG A 110 -10.74 5.09 -2.94
C ARG A 110 -10.95 3.93 -3.91
N SER A 111 -10.00 3.67 -4.82
CA SER A 111 -10.07 2.52 -5.73
C SER A 111 -9.82 1.21 -5.00
N LEU A 112 -9.03 1.20 -3.92
CA LEU A 112 -8.84 0.01 -3.09
C LEU A 112 -10.13 -0.40 -2.39
N LEU A 113 -10.86 0.59 -1.87
CA LEU A 113 -12.07 0.40 -1.07
C LEU A 113 -13.33 0.27 -1.93
N ARG A 114 -13.26 0.65 -3.20
CA ARG A 114 -14.35 0.44 -4.14
C ARG A 114 -14.51 -1.06 -4.32
N LYS A 115 -15.71 -1.55 -4.01
CA LYS A 115 -16.14 -2.90 -4.33
C LYS A 115 -16.00 -3.07 -5.85
N PRO A 116 -15.28 -4.08 -6.37
CA PRO A 116 -15.30 -4.32 -7.79
C PRO A 116 -16.78 -4.53 -8.16
N ALA A 117 -17.35 -3.59 -8.89
CA ALA A 117 -18.62 -3.80 -9.56
C ALA A 117 -18.40 -5.06 -10.38
N GLY A 118 -19.17 -6.11 -10.08
CA GLY A 118 -18.78 -7.49 -10.34
C GLY A 118 -18.12 -7.68 -11.70
N SER A 119 -16.99 -8.37 -11.72
CA SER A 119 -16.63 -9.16 -12.89
C SER A 119 -17.65 -10.30 -12.99
N GLY A 120 -18.84 -9.92 -13.44
CA GLY A 120 -19.98 -10.76 -13.73
C GLY A 120 -20.46 -10.35 -15.10
N ALA A 121 -19.66 -10.67 -16.12
CA ALA A 121 -20.07 -10.83 -17.51
C ALA A 121 -18.82 -11.10 -18.39
N SER A 122 -18.46 -12.37 -18.52
CA SER A 122 -18.15 -12.90 -19.85
C SER A 122 -19.12 -14.05 -20.07
N GLY A 123 -20.24 -13.72 -20.70
CA GLY A 123 -21.07 -14.69 -21.40
C GLY A 123 -20.41 -15.06 -22.74
N GLY A 124 -20.69 -16.27 -23.19
CA GLY A 124 -20.22 -16.88 -24.43
C GLY A 124 -20.42 -18.37 -24.36
#